data_AF-A0A6J4US24-F1
#
_entry.id   AF-A0A6J4US24-F1
#
_cell.length_a   1.000
_cell.length_b   1.000
_cell.length_c   1.000
_cell.angle_alpha   90.00
_cell.angle_beta   90.00
_cell.angle_gamma   90.00
#
_symmetry.space_group_name_H-M   'P 1'
#
loop_
_entity.id
_entity.type
_entity.pdbx_description
1 polymer ?
#
loop_
_entity_poly.entity_id
_entity_poly.type
_entity_poly.pdbx_seq_one_letter_code
_entity_poly.pdbx_strand_id
1 'polypeptide(L)'
;MGRQAGTESTIMSDPPDAPIKQSSLQPTGPAAPDPLIASAQLARPGLPTQSAVLDDQRADLQHVIRVTGQMLSGIESALAHLKGNDRRRLERQRRLLTREYEVTLTELARLDLDDSHW
;
A
#
# COMPACT_ATOMS: atom_id res chain seq x y z
N MET A 1 -2.85 -37.73 -55.23
CA MET A 1 -1.89 -37.94 -54.12
C MET A 1 -1.66 -36.59 -53.43
N GLY A 2 -1.27 -36.56 -52.15
CA GLY A 2 -1.32 -35.34 -51.30
C GLY A 2 -2.73 -35.12 -50.74
N ARG A 3 -3.07 -34.99 -49.44
CA ARG A 3 -2.40 -34.73 -48.13
C ARG A 3 -2.17 -33.26 -47.73
N GLN A 4 -2.33 -33.04 -46.41
CA GLN A 4 -2.28 -31.79 -45.63
C GLN A 4 -3.51 -30.88 -45.88
N ALA A 5 -4.48 -30.69 -44.98
CA ALA A 5 -4.57 -30.72 -43.51
C ALA A 5 -3.93 -29.48 -42.82
N GLY A 6 -4.79 -28.51 -42.47
CA GLY A 6 -4.44 -27.33 -41.67
C GLY A 6 -4.91 -27.47 -40.22
N THR A 7 -4.30 -26.69 -39.33
CA THR A 7 -4.58 -26.69 -37.89
C THR A 7 -4.57 -25.26 -37.35
N GLU A 8 -5.75 -24.63 -37.31
CA GLU A 8 -6.02 -23.49 -36.44
C GLU A 8 -6.50 -24.03 -35.09
N SER A 9 -6.16 -23.38 -33.98
CA SER A 9 -6.56 -23.82 -32.63
C SER A 9 -6.76 -22.63 -31.71
N THR A 10 -8.02 -22.20 -31.64
CA THR A 10 -8.51 -21.17 -30.71
C THR A 10 -8.29 -21.59 -29.27
N ILE A 11 -7.66 -20.74 -28.46
CA ILE A 11 -7.53 -20.94 -27.02
C ILE A 11 -8.60 -20.11 -26.31
N MET A 12 -9.60 -20.79 -25.75
CA MET A 12 -10.52 -20.24 -24.74
C MET A 12 -10.67 -21.28 -23.62
N SER A 13 -10.30 -20.91 -22.39
CA SER A 13 -10.51 -21.73 -21.18
C SER A 13 -10.43 -20.86 -19.93
N ASP A 14 -11.59 -20.58 -19.34
CA ASP A 14 -11.77 -20.15 -17.94
C ASP A 14 -12.36 -21.37 -17.15
N PRO A 15 -12.48 -21.35 -15.81
CA PRO A 15 -12.12 -22.48 -14.96
C PRO A 15 -13.35 -23.26 -14.42
N PRO A 16 -13.19 -24.23 -13.49
CA PRO A 16 -13.19 -23.86 -12.06
C PRO A 16 -12.40 -24.78 -11.08
N ASP A 17 -12.29 -24.31 -9.83
CA ASP A 17 -12.25 -25.03 -8.54
C ASP A 17 -11.18 -26.10 -8.15
N ALA A 18 -10.99 -26.21 -6.83
CA ALA A 18 -10.14 -27.19 -6.11
C ALA A 18 -11.05 -28.26 -5.41
N PRO A 19 -10.61 -29.24 -4.55
CA PRO A 19 -9.74 -29.03 -3.36
C PRO A 19 -8.89 -30.27 -2.88
N ILE A 20 -8.44 -30.23 -1.61
CA ILE A 20 -8.06 -31.34 -0.68
C ILE A 20 -6.55 -31.71 -0.55
N LYS A 21 -6.15 -32.02 0.70
CA LYS A 21 -4.82 -32.43 1.19
C LYS A 21 -4.83 -33.90 1.66
N GLN A 22 -3.68 -34.58 1.65
CA GLN A 22 -3.40 -35.69 2.59
C GLN A 22 -1.95 -35.64 3.10
N SER A 23 -1.73 -36.08 4.34
CA SER A 23 -0.41 -36.11 5.02
C SER A 23 -0.01 -37.56 5.38
N SER A 24 1.29 -37.83 5.53
CA SER A 24 1.85 -39.04 6.17
C SER A 24 3.28 -38.77 6.67
N LEU A 25 3.83 -39.62 7.55
CA LEU A 25 4.94 -39.28 8.46
C LEU A 25 6.27 -40.07 8.26
N GLN A 26 7.31 -39.58 8.96
CA GLN A 26 8.71 -40.07 9.17
C GLN A 26 8.80 -41.42 9.95
N PRO A 27 9.96 -42.14 10.13
CA PRO A 27 11.37 -41.72 10.46
C PRO A 27 12.47 -42.35 9.54
N THR A 28 13.80 -42.48 9.81
CA THR A 28 14.67 -42.51 11.03
C THR A 28 16.15 -42.15 10.72
N GLY A 29 17.04 -42.04 11.75
CA GLY A 29 18.50 -41.79 11.65
C GLY A 29 19.41 -43.05 11.77
N PRO A 30 20.69 -43.00 12.22
CA PRO A 30 21.25 -42.06 13.25
C PRO A 30 22.67 -41.43 13.02
N ALA A 31 22.96 -40.38 13.82
CA ALA A 31 24.22 -39.88 14.45
C ALA A 31 25.66 -40.17 13.87
N ALA A 32 26.71 -39.34 14.09
CA ALA A 32 26.90 -37.92 14.48
C ALA A 32 28.43 -37.60 14.37
N PRO A 33 28.87 -36.32 14.22
CA PRO A 33 29.34 -35.57 15.39
C PRO A 33 29.03 -34.05 15.37
N ASP A 34 29.37 -33.37 16.47
CA ASP A 34 29.00 -31.98 16.78
C ASP A 34 29.97 -30.92 16.21
N PRO A 35 29.48 -29.87 15.52
CA PRO A 35 30.23 -28.64 15.28
C PRO A 35 29.69 -27.50 16.17
N LEU A 36 30.48 -27.16 17.18
CA LEU A 36 30.30 -26.03 18.10
C LEU A 36 29.85 -24.72 17.42
N ILE A 37 28.76 -24.16 17.95
CA ILE A 37 28.41 -22.73 18.03
C ILE A 37 29.16 -21.81 17.04
N ALA A 38 28.62 -21.67 15.83
CA ALA A 38 28.81 -20.49 15.00
C ALA A 38 27.49 -19.71 14.96
N SER A 39 27.37 -18.66 15.77
CA SER A 39 26.17 -17.79 15.86
C SER A 39 26.04 -16.85 14.64
N ALA A 40 26.02 -17.45 13.44
CA ALA A 40 26.02 -16.77 12.15
C ALA A 40 24.59 -16.53 11.64
N GLN A 41 23.87 -15.66 12.36
CA GLN A 41 22.76 -14.82 11.89
C GLN A 41 22.08 -15.27 10.58
N LEU A 42 21.27 -16.35 10.61
CA LEU A 42 20.30 -16.57 9.54
C LEU A 42 19.28 -15.44 9.62
N ALA A 43 19.38 -14.48 8.69
CA ALA A 43 18.55 -13.30 8.68
C ALA A 43 17.07 -13.70 8.65
N ARG A 44 16.35 -13.41 9.74
CA ARG A 44 14.90 -13.26 9.66
C ARG A 44 14.64 -12.17 8.61
N PRO A 45 13.75 -12.37 7.62
CA PRO A 45 13.27 -11.24 6.84
C PRO A 45 12.73 -10.21 7.82
N GLY A 46 13.32 -9.02 7.81
CA GLY A 46 13.06 -8.02 8.84
C GLY A 46 11.58 -7.67 8.85
N LEU A 47 10.90 -7.99 9.95
CA LEU A 47 9.67 -7.28 10.29
C LEU A 47 10.04 -5.79 10.30
N PRO A 48 9.37 -4.93 9.50
CA PRO A 48 9.68 -3.51 9.52
C PRO A 48 9.50 -3.03 10.95
N THR A 49 10.53 -2.38 11.49
CA THR A 49 10.46 -1.77 12.81
C THR A 49 9.31 -0.77 12.81
N GLN A 50 8.56 -0.67 13.92
CA GLN A 50 7.35 0.17 13.94
C GLN A 50 7.65 1.62 13.55
N SER A 51 8.83 2.13 13.93
CA SER A 51 9.39 3.42 13.48
C SER A 51 9.38 3.59 11.95
N ALA A 52 9.82 2.60 11.17
CA ALA A 52 9.84 2.70 9.71
C ALA A 52 8.41 2.80 9.12
N VAL A 53 7.46 2.09 9.72
CA VAL A 53 6.05 2.15 9.32
C VAL A 53 5.39 3.49 9.72
N LEU A 54 5.84 4.10 10.82
CA LEU A 54 5.41 5.44 11.25
C LEU A 54 6.03 6.53 10.37
N ASP A 55 7.30 6.41 9.99
CA ASP A 55 7.99 7.34 9.09
C ASP A 55 7.39 7.33 7.67
N ASP A 56 7.06 6.15 7.13
CA ASP A 56 6.34 6.03 5.85
C ASP A 56 4.96 6.73 5.93
N GLN A 57 4.18 6.50 7.00
CA GLN A 57 2.88 7.17 7.21
C GLN A 57 3.02 8.68 7.38
N ARG A 58 4.04 9.13 8.13
CA ARG A 58 4.38 10.56 8.30
C ARG A 58 4.72 11.20 6.96
N ALA A 59 5.47 10.52 6.09
CA ALA A 59 5.81 10.99 4.75
C ALA A 59 4.58 11.07 3.82
N ASP A 60 3.70 10.06 3.83
CA ASP A 60 2.44 10.05 3.07
C ASP A 60 1.50 11.20 3.49
N LEU A 61 1.29 11.39 4.79
CA LEU A 61 0.46 12.50 5.30
C LEU A 61 1.06 13.87 4.93
N GLN A 62 2.38 14.05 5.03
CA GLN A 62 3.06 15.26 4.54
C GLN A 62 2.90 15.46 3.03
N HIS A 63 2.85 14.39 2.23
CA HIS A 63 2.55 14.47 0.81
C HIS A 63 1.09 14.92 0.56
N VAL A 64 0.13 14.31 1.24
CA VAL A 64 -1.31 14.67 1.15
C VAL A 64 -1.52 16.13 1.56
N ILE A 65 -0.89 16.59 2.65
CA ILE A 65 -0.89 18.00 3.09
C ILE A 65 -0.36 18.91 1.98
N ARG A 66 0.80 18.59 1.38
CA ARG A 66 1.41 19.40 0.31
C ARG A 66 0.51 19.51 -0.92
N VAL A 67 -0.04 18.39 -1.40
CA VAL A 67 -0.93 18.35 -2.57
C VAL A 67 -2.23 19.09 -2.29
N THR A 68 -2.82 18.87 -1.11
CA THR A 68 -4.07 19.51 -0.69
C THR A 68 -3.92 21.03 -0.56
N GLY A 69 -2.80 21.51 0.00
CA GLY A 69 -2.48 22.94 0.07
C GLY A 69 -2.33 23.59 -1.31
N GLN A 70 -1.70 22.90 -2.27
CA GLN A 70 -1.63 23.35 -3.66
C GLN A 70 -3.01 23.41 -4.34
N MET A 71 -3.86 22.40 -4.12
CA MET A 71 -5.24 22.39 -4.61
C MET A 71 -6.07 23.53 -4.01
N LEU A 72 -5.96 23.81 -2.70
CA LEU A 72 -6.64 24.93 -2.06
C LEU A 72 -6.22 26.28 -2.65
N SER A 73 -4.92 26.49 -2.90
CA SER A 73 -4.40 27.71 -3.56
C SER A 73 -4.89 27.87 -5.00
N GLY A 74 -4.93 26.78 -5.77
CA GLY A 74 -5.51 26.76 -7.12
C GLY A 74 -7.02 27.05 -7.13
N ILE A 75 -7.74 26.52 -6.14
CA ILE A 75 -9.17 26.80 -5.92
C ILE A 75 -9.40 28.27 -5.58
N GLU A 76 -8.60 28.87 -4.69
CA GLU A 76 -8.70 30.29 -4.35
C GLU A 76 -8.42 31.20 -5.54
N SER A 77 -7.43 30.85 -6.35
CA SER A 77 -7.14 31.52 -7.62
C SER A 77 -8.34 31.47 -8.57
N ALA A 78 -8.96 30.30 -8.75
CA ALA A 78 -10.15 30.14 -9.60
C ALA A 78 -11.39 30.87 -9.04
N LEU A 79 -11.55 30.97 -7.72
CA LEU A 79 -12.67 31.69 -7.07
C LEU A 79 -12.66 33.20 -7.33
N ALA A 80 -11.52 33.79 -7.70
CA ALA A 80 -11.42 35.18 -8.13
C ALA A 80 -12.09 35.44 -9.49
N HIS A 81 -12.11 34.43 -10.37
CA HIS A 81 -12.63 34.54 -11.74
C HIS A 81 -14.06 34.01 -11.91
N LEU A 82 -14.48 33.05 -11.09
CA LEU A 82 -15.82 32.46 -11.15
C LEU A 82 -16.90 33.33 -10.48
N LYS A 83 -18.14 33.20 -10.97
CA LYS A 83 -19.33 33.89 -10.44
C LYS A 83 -20.50 32.90 -10.29
N GLY A 84 -21.61 33.37 -9.71
CA GLY A 84 -22.88 32.64 -9.71
C GLY A 84 -22.84 31.22 -9.09
N ASN A 85 -23.35 30.24 -9.83
CA ASN A 85 -23.47 28.86 -9.35
C ASN A 85 -22.12 28.13 -9.30
N ASP A 86 -21.23 28.37 -10.27
CA ASP A 86 -19.93 27.69 -10.34
C ASP A 86 -19.02 28.13 -9.21
N ARG A 87 -19.02 29.42 -8.88
CA ARG A 87 -18.40 29.92 -7.65
C ARG A 87 -18.97 29.25 -6.40
N ARG A 88 -20.30 29.17 -6.24
CA ARG A 88 -20.94 28.51 -5.08
C ARG A 88 -20.69 27.00 -5.03
N ARG A 89 -20.47 26.33 -6.17
CA ARG A 89 -20.02 24.94 -6.24
C ARG A 89 -18.57 24.82 -5.75
N LEU A 90 -17.66 25.64 -6.28
CA LEU A 90 -16.25 25.61 -5.92
C LEU A 90 -16.01 26.04 -4.46
N GLU A 91 -16.77 27.00 -3.92
CA GLU A 91 -16.75 27.36 -2.49
C GLU A 91 -17.22 26.21 -1.57
N ARG A 92 -18.04 25.27 -2.06
CA ARG A 92 -18.39 24.04 -1.31
C ARG A 92 -17.26 23.01 -1.37
N GLN A 93 -16.65 22.84 -2.54
CA GLN A 93 -15.47 21.96 -2.69
C GLN A 93 -14.29 22.45 -1.84
N ARG A 94 -13.99 23.76 -1.82
CA ARG A 94 -12.99 24.36 -0.92
C ARG A 94 -13.25 23.96 0.54
N ARG A 95 -14.48 24.13 1.04
CA ARG A 95 -14.85 23.84 2.45
C ARG A 95 -14.80 22.36 2.82
N LEU A 96 -14.98 21.44 1.86
CA LEU A 96 -14.76 20.01 2.10
C LEU A 96 -13.25 19.73 2.19
N LEU A 97 -12.50 20.18 1.18
CA LEU A 97 -11.06 19.97 1.10
C LEU A 97 -10.28 20.64 2.26
N THR A 98 -10.74 21.78 2.77
CA THR A 98 -10.18 22.41 3.98
C THR A 98 -10.39 21.54 5.23
N ARG A 99 -11.53 20.84 5.35
CA ARG A 99 -11.76 19.92 6.49
C ARG A 99 -10.92 18.65 6.38
N GLU A 100 -10.76 18.12 5.17
CA GLU A 100 -9.87 16.99 4.91
C GLU A 100 -8.42 17.37 5.28
N TYR A 101 -7.96 18.57 4.86
CA TYR A 101 -6.68 19.14 5.25
C TYR A 101 -6.50 19.30 6.78
N GLU A 102 -7.51 19.83 7.48
CA GLU A 102 -7.52 19.96 8.95
C GLU A 102 -7.44 18.58 9.65
N VAL A 103 -8.09 17.55 9.10
CA VAL A 103 -7.99 16.17 9.60
C VAL A 103 -6.60 15.59 9.36
N THR A 104 -6.05 15.67 8.15
CA THR A 104 -4.70 15.16 7.84
C THR A 104 -3.61 15.85 8.67
N LEU A 105 -3.73 17.15 8.94
CA LEU A 105 -2.88 17.87 9.89
C LEU A 105 -3.01 17.34 11.32
N THR A 106 -4.21 17.00 11.75
CA THR A 106 -4.47 16.43 13.09
C THR A 106 -3.93 15.00 13.21
N GLU A 107 -3.96 14.22 12.12
CA GLU A 107 -3.40 12.87 12.06
C GLU A 107 -1.87 12.89 12.09
N LEU A 108 -1.23 13.77 11.31
CA LEU A 108 0.22 13.99 11.37
C LEU A 108 0.67 14.42 12.78
N ALA A 109 -0.04 15.37 13.40
CA ALA A 109 0.27 15.85 14.73
C ALA A 109 0.07 14.79 15.84
N ARG A 110 -0.70 13.71 15.60
CA ARG A 110 -0.80 12.57 16.51
C ARG A 110 0.40 11.65 16.38
N LEU A 111 0.79 11.31 15.15
CA LEU A 111 1.99 10.51 14.89
C LEU A 111 3.25 11.17 15.46
N ASP A 112 3.36 12.50 15.35
CA ASP A 112 4.46 13.27 15.95
C ASP A 112 4.47 13.22 17.50
N LEU A 113 3.31 13.03 18.14
CA LEU A 113 3.20 12.85 19.60
C LEU A 113 3.48 11.40 20.03
N ASP A 114 2.98 10.40 19.30
CA ASP A 114 3.21 8.98 19.59
C ASP A 114 4.70 8.59 19.39
N ASP A 115 5.38 9.22 18.43
CA ASP A 115 6.83 9.12 18.19
C ASP A 115 7.65 9.77 19.33
N SER A 116 7.11 10.81 19.99
CA SER A 116 7.76 11.54 21.09
C SER A 116 7.72 10.84 22.45
N HIS A 117 7.22 9.59 22.52
CA HIS A 117 6.97 8.86 23.76
C HIS A 117 7.85 7.63 24.01
N TRP A 118 8.96 7.48 23.27
CA TRP A 118 9.91 6.35 23.33
C TRP A 118 11.34 6.74 23.76
#